data_AF-A0A2E5DTD9-F1
#
_entry.id   AF-A0A2E5DTD9-F1
#
_cell.length_a   1.000
_cell.length_b   1.000
_cell.length_c   1.000
_cell.angle_alpha   90.00
_cell.angle_beta   90.00
_cell.angle_gamma   90.00
#
_symmetry.space_group_name_H-M   'P 1'
#
loop_
_entity.id
_entity.type
_entity.pdbx_description
1 polymer ?
#
loop_
_entity_poly.entity_id
_entity_poly.type
_entity_poly.pdbx_seq_one_letter_code
_entity_poly.pdbx_strand_id
1 'polypeptide(L)'
;MKRICAKILSLTVLLAAPALASNWEECKMDVMVNHATEQGYNITIQKGIVTNGMANIGGACLQGTWGKPMDIVLDGDLTVGAMTHLDYARYSAMGANGPVNSETWKVTQVK
;
A
#
# COMPACT_ATOMS: atom_id res chain seq x y z
N MET A 1 15.76 -64.80 17.79
CA MET A 1 16.20 -63.41 18.08
C MET A 1 16.46 -62.67 16.78
N LYS A 2 15.62 -61.69 16.41
CA LYS A 2 15.99 -60.56 15.53
C LYS A 2 14.91 -59.49 15.67
N ARG A 3 15.32 -58.35 16.21
CA ARG A 3 14.49 -57.23 16.66
C ARG A 3 13.89 -56.54 15.44
N ILE A 4 12.56 -56.45 15.38
CA ILE A 4 11.87 -55.63 14.38
C ILE A 4 12.05 -54.18 14.84
N CYS A 5 12.98 -53.49 14.17
CA CYS A 5 13.27 -52.08 14.41
C CYS A 5 12.03 -51.24 14.08
N ALA A 6 11.54 -50.55 15.11
CA ALA A 6 10.61 -49.44 14.99
C ALA A 6 11.13 -48.41 13.96
N LYS A 7 10.29 -48.06 12.99
CA LYS A 7 10.34 -46.75 12.35
C LYS A 7 8.93 -46.21 12.34
N ILE A 8 8.56 -45.59 13.47
CA ILE A 8 7.46 -44.64 13.53
C ILE A 8 7.88 -43.52 12.57
N LEU A 9 7.31 -43.55 11.37
CA LEU A 9 7.44 -42.47 10.40
C LEU A 9 6.66 -41.29 10.98
N SER A 10 7.35 -40.47 11.79
CA SER A 10 6.84 -39.20 12.28
C SER A 10 6.58 -38.30 11.08
N LEU A 11 5.37 -38.40 10.54
CA LEU A 11 4.82 -37.46 9.56
C LEU A 11 4.64 -36.14 10.29
N THR A 12 5.72 -35.35 10.34
CA THR A 12 5.66 -33.96 10.75
C THR A 12 4.85 -33.24 9.68
N VAL A 13 3.57 -33.04 9.98
CA VAL A 13 2.76 -32.03 9.32
C VAL A 13 3.44 -30.71 9.63
N LEU A 14 4.34 -30.29 8.75
CA LEU A 14 4.73 -28.89 8.62
C LEU A 14 3.44 -28.16 8.27
N LEU A 15 2.74 -27.71 9.31
CA LEU A 15 1.72 -26.69 9.20
C LEU A 15 2.40 -25.54 8.46
N ALA A 16 2.10 -25.41 7.17
CA ALA A 16 2.43 -24.22 6.42
C ALA A 16 1.74 -23.09 7.18
N ALA A 17 2.50 -22.38 8.03
CA ALA A 17 2.04 -21.12 8.57
C ALA A 17 1.57 -20.31 7.36
N PRO A 18 0.35 -19.76 7.35
CA PRO A 18 -0.04 -18.86 6.28
C PRO A 18 1.04 -17.79 6.25
N ALA A 19 1.78 -17.70 5.15
CA ALA A 19 2.64 -16.56 4.90
C ALA A 19 1.75 -15.35 5.09
N LEU A 20 1.98 -14.59 6.16
CA LEU A 20 1.22 -13.38 6.45
C LEU A 20 1.47 -12.47 5.25
N ALA A 21 0.52 -12.42 4.32
CA ALA A 21 0.68 -11.71 3.07
C ALA A 21 0.70 -10.22 3.38
N SER A 22 1.90 -9.67 3.59
CA SER A 22 2.12 -8.24 3.58
C SER A 22 2.20 -7.77 2.14
N ASN A 23 1.53 -6.67 1.81
CA ASN A 23 1.62 -5.95 0.56
C ASN A 23 1.94 -4.51 0.87
N TRP A 24 2.91 -3.94 0.16
CA TRP A 24 3.23 -2.53 0.27
C TRP A 24 3.69 -1.97 -1.07
N GLU A 25 3.41 -0.69 -1.29
CA GLU A 25 3.90 0.04 -2.45
C GLU A 25 4.02 1.53 -2.12
N GLU A 26 4.94 2.17 -2.81
CA GLU A 26 5.12 3.62 -2.81
C GLU A 26 4.95 4.11 -4.25
N CYS A 27 4.29 5.26 -4.39
CA CYS A 27 3.95 5.82 -5.67
C CYS A 27 4.20 7.32 -5.71
N LYS A 28 4.56 7.82 -6.89
CA LYS A 28 4.48 9.24 -7.21
C LYS A 28 3.19 9.51 -7.97
N MET A 29 2.47 10.53 -7.54
CA MET A 29 1.12 10.83 -7.99
C MET A 29 1.05 12.25 -8.54
N ASP A 30 0.43 12.40 -9.70
CA ASP A 30 0.03 13.70 -10.25
C ASP A 30 -1.44 13.89 -9.93
N VAL A 31 -1.77 14.91 -9.14
CA VAL A 31 -3.13 15.14 -8.65
C VAL A 31 -3.59 16.57 -8.92
N MET A 32 -4.87 16.74 -9.21
CA MET A 32 -5.54 18.04 -9.18
C MET A 32 -6.15 18.24 -7.80
N VAL A 33 -5.87 19.36 -7.14
CA VAL A 33 -6.47 19.69 -5.84
C VAL A 33 -7.80 20.40 -6.08
N ASN A 34 -8.91 19.77 -5.75
CA ASN A 34 -10.24 20.29 -6.09
C ASN A 34 -10.73 21.31 -5.05
N HIS A 35 -10.66 20.97 -3.77
CA HIS A 35 -11.01 21.84 -2.64
C HIS A 35 -10.43 21.30 -1.32
N ALA A 36 -10.34 22.15 -0.30
CA ALA A 36 -10.00 21.72 1.07
C ALA A 36 -11.23 21.11 1.75
N THR A 37 -11.01 20.13 2.62
CA THR A 37 -12.03 19.50 3.48
C THR A 37 -11.72 19.78 4.95
N GLU A 38 -12.59 19.38 5.87
CA GLU A 38 -12.34 19.56 7.32
C GLU A 38 -11.10 18.81 7.82
N GLN A 39 -10.71 17.73 7.12
CA GLN A 39 -9.63 16.83 7.55
C GLN A 39 -8.41 16.85 6.60
N GLY A 40 -8.50 17.55 5.46
CA GLY A 40 -7.45 17.56 4.46
C GLY A 40 -7.93 18.14 3.13
N TYR A 41 -7.87 17.34 2.05
CA TYR A 41 -8.16 17.82 0.70
C TYR A 41 -8.93 16.79 -0.12
N ASN A 42 -9.84 17.29 -0.97
CA ASN A 42 -10.42 16.51 -2.05
C ASN A 42 -9.53 16.66 -3.29
N ILE A 43 -9.04 15.55 -3.82
CA ILE A 43 -8.15 15.51 -4.99
C ILE A 43 -8.71 14.63 -6.09
N THR A 44 -8.26 14.87 -7.32
CA THR A 44 -8.47 13.96 -8.45
C THR A 44 -7.12 13.45 -8.95
N ILE A 45 -6.88 12.14 -8.86
CA ILE A 45 -5.65 11.53 -9.37
C ILE A 45 -5.70 11.53 -10.90
N GLN A 46 -4.71 12.16 -11.53
CA GLN A 46 -4.53 12.16 -12.99
C GLN A 46 -3.64 10.99 -13.42
N LYS A 47 -2.59 10.73 -12.64
CA LYS A 47 -1.63 9.66 -12.90
C LYS A 47 -0.97 9.21 -11.61
N GLY A 48 -0.62 7.93 -11.54
CA GLY A 48 0.18 7.37 -10.47
C GLY A 48 1.18 6.36 -11.01
N ILE A 49 2.42 6.42 -10.54
CA ILE A 49 3.49 5.50 -10.94
C ILE A 49 4.07 4.87 -9.68
N VAL A 50 4.14 3.54 -9.64
CA VAL A 50 4.83 2.80 -8.57
C VAL A 50 6.32 3.11 -8.65
N THR A 51 6.88 3.66 -7.57
CA THR A 51 8.32 3.94 -7.45
C THR A 51 9.05 2.91 -6.63
N ASN A 52 8.35 2.18 -5.76
CA ASN A 52 8.93 1.17 -4.90
C ASN A 52 7.85 0.19 -4.40
N GLY A 53 8.26 -0.96 -3.88
CA GLY A 53 7.36 -1.93 -3.25
C GLY A 53 7.25 -3.27 -3.94
N MET A 54 6.18 -3.98 -3.58
CA MET A 54 5.87 -5.32 -4.08
C MET A 54 5.11 -5.31 -5.41
N ALA A 55 4.52 -4.17 -5.77
CA ALA A 55 3.95 -3.96 -7.09
C ALA A 55 5.03 -3.74 -8.15
N ASN A 56 4.65 -3.82 -9.42
CA ASN A 56 5.58 -3.61 -10.53
C ASN A 56 6.05 -2.15 -10.58
N ILE A 57 7.34 -1.90 -10.32
CA ILE A 57 7.94 -0.57 -10.41
C ILE A 57 7.80 -0.03 -11.84
N GLY A 58 7.40 1.24 -11.95
CA GLY A 58 7.04 1.87 -13.23
C GLY A 58 5.62 1.56 -13.70
N GLY A 59 4.93 0.62 -13.04
CA GLY A 59 3.53 0.30 -13.29
C GLY A 59 2.57 1.38 -12.81
N ALA A 60 1.31 1.27 -13.24
CA ALA A 60 0.24 2.18 -12.83
C ALA A 60 -0.13 1.96 -11.35
N CYS A 61 -0.16 3.03 -10.56
CA CYS A 61 -0.58 3.02 -9.16
C CYS A 61 -2.00 3.58 -9.00
N LEU A 62 -2.83 2.91 -8.20
CA LEU A 62 -4.24 3.25 -7.96
C LEU A 62 -5.08 3.47 -9.24
N GLN A 63 -4.80 2.76 -10.33
CA GLN A 63 -5.41 3.00 -11.65
C GLN A 63 -6.96 3.06 -11.63
N GLY A 64 -7.62 2.24 -10.80
CA GLY A 64 -9.09 2.22 -10.70
C GLY A 64 -9.73 3.48 -10.10
N THR A 65 -8.92 4.38 -9.55
CA THR A 65 -9.34 5.65 -8.94
C THR A 65 -9.04 6.86 -9.81
N TRP A 66 -8.32 6.69 -10.91
CA TRP A 66 -7.96 7.80 -11.80
C TRP A 66 -9.21 8.50 -12.35
N GLY A 67 -9.16 9.83 -12.38
CA GLY A 67 -10.27 10.68 -12.82
C GLY A 67 -11.46 10.75 -11.85
N LYS A 68 -11.38 10.09 -10.68
CA LYS A 68 -12.42 10.17 -9.65
C LYS A 68 -11.95 11.05 -8.48
N PRO A 69 -12.82 11.90 -7.93
CA PRO A 69 -12.49 12.66 -6.74
C PRO A 69 -12.39 11.72 -5.53
N MET A 70 -11.43 11.98 -4.64
CA MET A 70 -11.28 11.30 -3.36
C MET A 70 -10.72 12.25 -2.30
N ASP A 71 -11.10 12.00 -1.05
CA ASP A 71 -10.60 12.77 0.08
C ASP A 71 -9.32 12.11 0.63
N ILE A 72 -8.32 12.94 0.89
CA ILE A 72 -7.04 12.53 1.49
C ILE A 72 -6.72 13.40 2.69
N VAL A 73 -5.97 12.81 3.62
CA VAL A 73 -5.38 13.49 4.78
C VAL A 73 -3.86 13.51 4.58
N LEU A 74 -3.26 14.68 4.67
CA LEU A 74 -1.82 14.87 4.59
C LEU A 74 -1.37 16.05 5.44
N ASP A 75 -0.12 16.01 5.89
CA ASP A 75 0.52 17.14 6.53
C ASP A 75 1.12 18.07 5.47
N GLY A 76 0.68 19.33 5.46
CA GLY A 76 1.18 20.37 4.55
C GLY A 76 0.07 21.09 3.79
N ASP A 77 0.36 22.31 3.36
CA ASP A 77 -0.61 23.14 2.64
C ASP A 77 -0.57 22.86 1.14
N LEU A 78 -1.73 22.52 0.57
CA LEU A 78 -1.92 22.42 -0.87
C LEU A 78 -2.64 23.65 -1.43
N THR A 79 -2.29 24.01 -2.66
CA THR A 79 -2.99 25.07 -3.40
C THR A 79 -4.19 24.49 -4.15
N VAL A 80 -5.40 24.93 -3.77
CA VAL A 80 -6.65 24.54 -4.46
C VAL A 80 -6.64 25.04 -5.91
N GLY A 81 -7.12 24.19 -6.83
CA GLY A 81 -7.16 24.45 -8.26
C GLY A 81 -5.83 24.22 -8.99
N ALA A 82 -4.80 23.74 -8.29
CA ALA A 82 -3.48 23.48 -8.86
C ALA A 82 -3.22 21.98 -9.06
N MET A 83 -2.46 21.68 -10.11
CA MET A 83 -1.80 20.37 -10.24
C MET A 83 -0.63 20.31 -9.26
N THR A 84 -0.56 19.22 -8.49
CA THR A 84 0.47 18.98 -7.48
C THR A 84 1.02 17.55 -7.60
N HIS A 85 2.28 17.37 -7.22
CA HIS A 85 2.91 16.07 -7.09
C HIS A 85 2.89 15.61 -5.63
N LEU A 86 2.35 14.42 -5.39
CA LEU A 86 2.30 13.81 -4.07
C LEU A 86 3.03 12.47 -4.06
N ASP A 87 3.69 12.18 -2.95
CA ASP A 87 4.18 10.85 -2.63
C ASP A 87 3.07 10.10 -1.87
N TYR A 88 2.72 8.92 -2.37
CA TYR A 88 1.75 8.00 -1.78
C TYR A 88 2.47 6.76 -1.28
N ALA A 89 2.12 6.27 -0.09
CA ALA A 89 2.57 4.96 0.36
C ALA A 89 1.44 4.21 1.04
N ARG A 90 1.31 2.92 0.72
CA ARG A 90 0.39 2.01 1.41
C ARG A 90 1.09 0.76 1.90
N TYR A 91 0.59 0.24 3.01
CA TYR A 91 0.97 -1.05 3.57
C TYR A 91 -0.29 -1.77 4.05
N SER A 92 -0.37 -3.07 3.79
CA SER A 92 -1.46 -3.95 4.20
C SER A 92 -0.87 -5.29 4.62
N ALA A 93 -1.24 -5.82 5.78
CA ALA A 93 -0.78 -7.12 6.24
C ALA A 93 -1.78 -7.80 7.17
N MET A 94 -1.56 -9.09 7.44
CA MET A 94 -2.28 -9.83 8.46
C MET A 94 -1.50 -9.83 9.79
N GLY A 95 -2.02 -9.15 10.81
CA GLY A 95 -1.47 -9.15 12.17
C GLY A 95 -2.17 -10.16 13.08
N ALA A 96 -1.64 -10.35 14.29
CA ALA A 96 -2.23 -11.24 15.31
C ALA A 96 -3.67 -10.86 15.69
N ASN A 97 -4.03 -9.58 15.55
CA ASN A 97 -5.34 -9.03 15.90
C ASN A 97 -6.24 -8.77 14.68
N GLY A 98 -5.88 -9.30 13.50
CA GLY A 98 -6.61 -9.05 12.25
C GLY A 98 -5.85 -8.12 11.29
N PRO A 99 -6.53 -7.61 10.23
CA PRO A 99 -5.88 -6.87 9.15
C PRO A 99 -5.30 -5.55 9.66
N VAL A 100 -4.07 -5.25 9.24
CA VAL A 100 -3.41 -3.97 9.51
C VAL A 100 -3.23 -3.27 8.17
N ASN A 101 -3.80 -2.07 8.04
CA ASN A 101 -3.66 -1.24 6.85
C ASN A 101 -3.17 0.15 7.28
N SER A 102 -2.22 0.71 6.54
CA SER A 102 -1.81 2.09 6.68
C SER A 102 -1.62 2.72 5.32
N GLU A 103 -2.07 3.96 5.19
CA GLU A 103 -1.93 4.79 4.00
C GLU A 103 -1.38 6.15 4.41
N THR A 104 -0.48 6.70 3.60
CA THR A 104 0.08 8.03 3.83
C THR A 104 0.22 8.80 2.53
N TRP A 105 -0.05 10.10 2.62
CA TRP A 105 0.11 11.08 1.55
C TRP A 105 1.08 12.17 2.01
N LYS A 106 1.99 12.59 1.14
CA LYS A 106 2.95 13.66 1.42
C LYS A 106 3.15 14.53 0.19
N VAL A 107 3.45 15.81 0.40
CA VAL A 107 3.93 16.67 -0.69
C VAL A 107 5.29 16.15 -1.15
N THR A 108 5.45 15.89 -2.45
CA THR A 108 6.75 15.48 -3.00
C THR A 108 7.75 16.61 -2.77
N GLN A 109 8.80 16.33 -1.99
CA GLN A 109 9.87 17.30 -1.74
C GLN A 109 10.74 17.42 -3.00
N VAL A 110 10.82 18.63 -3.56
CA VAL A 110 11.80 18.95 -4.61
C VAL A 110 13.17 19.05 -3.93
N LYS A 111 14.06 18.09 -4.21
CA LYS A 111 15.45 18.13 -3.76
C LYS A 111 16.31 18.94 -4.71
#